data_AF-A0A3C1UB72-F1
#
_entry.id   AF-A0A3C1UB72-F1
#
_cell.length_a   1.000
_cell.length_b   1.000
_cell.length_c   1.000
_cell.angle_alpha   90.00
_cell.angle_beta   90.00
_cell.angle_gamma   90.00
#
_symmetry.space_group_name_H-M   'P 1'
#
loop_
_entity.id
_entity.type
_entity.pdbx_description
1 polymer ?
#
loop_
_entity_poly.entity_id
_entity_poly.type
_entity_poly.pdbx_seq_one_letter_code
_entity_poly.pdbx_strand_id
1 'polypeptide(L)' 'MKRLILFLSFCVAFLSMFADSWVRINQLGYIPKTSKVAVYLSEEATEVSSFQLVDVFTGKV' A
#
# COMPACT_ATOMS: atom_id res chain seq x y z
N MET A 1 -31.37 1.97 16.43
CA MET A 1 -30.91 1.40 15.14
C MET A 1 -29.79 2.21 14.47
N LYS A 2 -30.03 3.46 14.01
CA LYS A 2 -29.02 4.25 13.25
C LYS A 2 -27.68 4.49 13.99
N ARG A 3 -27.74 4.75 15.30
CA ARG A 3 -26.53 4.93 16.15
C ARG A 3 -25.71 3.64 16.29
N LEU A 4 -26.38 2.49 16.31
CA LEU A 4 -25.72 1.19 16.36
C LEU A 4 -25.03 0.90 15.02
N ILE A 5 -25.66 1.25 13.90
CA ILE A 5 -25.07 1.10 12.56
C ILE A 5 -23.82 1.98 12.41
N LEU A 6 -23.87 3.24 12.86
CA LEU A 6 -22.72 4.14 12.84
C LEU A 6 -21.57 3.63 13.72
N PHE A 7 -21.89 3.13 14.91
CA PHE A 7 -20.89 2.54 15.81
C PHE A 7 -20.25 1.29 15.20
N LEU A 8 -21.06 0.41 14.60
CA LEU A 8 -20.57 -0.81 13.95
C LEU A 8 -19.69 -0.47 12.73
N SER A 9 -20.08 0.52 11.92
CA SER A 9 -19.28 1.01 10.80
C SER A 9 -17.94 1.61 11.24
N PHE A 10 -17.90 2.29 12.39
CA PHE A 10 -16.66 2.81 12.96
C PHE A 10 -15.74 1.67 13.42
N CYS A 11 -16.29 0.63 14.05
CA CYS A 11 -15.51 -0.55 14.47
C CYS A 11 -14.87 -1.30 13.29
N VAL A 12 -15.53 -1.39 12.14
CA VAL A 12 -14.99 -2.03 10.93
C VAL A 12 -13.72 -1.32 10.42
N ALA A 13 -13.60 -0.01 10.63
CA ALA A 13 -12.40 0.75 10.25
C ALA A 13 -11.15 0.41 11.06
N PHE A 14 -11.30 -0.29 12.20
CA PHE A 14 -10.19 -0.75 13.04
C PHE A 14 -9.87 -2.23 12.86
N LEU A 15 -10.54 -2.93 11.94
CA LEU A 15 -10.10 -4.26 11.55
C LEU A 15 -8.73 -4.12 10.89
N SER A 16 -7.70 -4.58 11.58
CA SER A 16 -6.34 -4.57 11.08
C SER A 16 -6.26 -5.43 9.82
N MET A 17 -5.90 -4.79 8.69
CA MET A 17 -5.50 -5.50 7.49
C MET A 17 -4.05 -5.93 7.69
N PHE A 18 -3.84 -7.22 7.93
CA PHE A 18 -2.51 -7.82 7.95
C PHE A 18 -2.13 -8.19 6.52
N ALA A 19 -0.94 -7.82 6.11
CA ALA A 19 -0.37 -8.22 4.84
C ALA A 19 1.03 -8.78 5.09
N ASP A 20 1.30 -9.98 4.59
CA ASP A 20 2.58 -10.69 4.78
C ASP A 20 3.76 -9.97 4.11
N SER A 21 3.45 -9.08 3.17
CA SER A 21 4.41 -8.19 2.52
C SER A 21 3.74 -6.94 1.95
N TRP A 22 4.53 -5.88 1.75
CA TRP A 22 4.10 -4.68 1.03
C TRP A 22 5.27 -3.90 0.42
N VAL A 23 4.96 -3.11 -0.61
CA VAL A 23 5.89 -2.13 -1.18
C VAL A 23 5.64 -0.77 -0.55
N ARG A 24 6.60 -0.28 0.23
CA ARG A 24 6.56 1.06 0.82
C ARG A 24 7.15 2.10 -0.15
N ILE A 25 6.37 3.15 -0.39
CA ILE A 25 6.75 4.34 -1.16
C ILE A 25 6.40 5.62 -0.39
N ASN A 26 6.88 6.77 -0.86
CA ASN A 26 6.37 8.07 -0.41
C ASN A 26 4.95 8.27 -0.95
N GLN A 27 3.96 8.27 -0.06
CA GLN A 27 2.54 8.41 -0.40
C GLN A 27 2.18 9.80 -0.95
N LEU A 28 2.99 10.83 -0.69
CA LEU A 28 2.81 12.17 -1.26
C LEU A 28 3.37 12.28 -2.68
N GLY A 29 4.19 11.31 -3.10
CA GLY A 29 4.87 11.31 -4.40
C GLY A 29 6.33 11.77 -4.32
N TYR A 30 6.90 12.03 -5.50
CA TYR A 30 8.33 12.34 -5.66
C TYR A 30 8.52 13.52 -6.62
N ILE A 31 9.59 14.27 -6.42
CA ILE A 31 9.97 15.37 -7.30
C ILE A 31 10.39 14.80 -8.68
N PRO A 32 10.01 15.45 -9.79
CA PRO A 32 10.48 15.05 -11.11
C PRO A 32 12.02 15.06 -11.21
N LYS A 33 12.58 14.13 -11.99
CA LYS A 33 14.03 13.99 -12.26
C LYS A 33 14.93 13.75 -11.03
N THR A 34 14.36 13.45 -9.86
CA THR A 34 15.12 12.97 -8.70
C THR A 34 15.05 11.45 -8.57
N SER A 35 15.98 10.89 -7.81
CA SER A 35 15.92 9.48 -7.39
C SER A 35 14.62 9.19 -6.64
N LYS A 36 14.08 7.98 -6.83
CA LYS A 36 12.83 7.48 -6.24
C LYS A 36 13.13 6.14 -5.60
N VAL A 37 12.66 5.95 -4.38
CA VAL A 37 12.95 4.75 -3.60
C VAL A 37 11.64 4.05 -3.26
N ALA A 38 11.56 2.77 -3.61
CA ALA A 38 10.54 1.85 -3.15
C ALA A 38 11.22 0.73 -2.35
N VAL A 39 10.60 0.28 -1.27
CA VAL A 39 11.15 -0.77 -0.40
C VAL A 39 10.13 -1.89 -0.32
N TYR A 40 10.52 -3.10 -0.70
CA TYR A 40 9.73 -4.30 -0.43
C TYR A 40 10.01 -4.76 1.00
N LEU A 41 8.96 -4.85 1.81
CA LEU A 41 8.99 -5.40 3.16
C LEU A 41 8.24 -6.72 3.16
N SER A 42 8.79 -7.74 3.82
CA SER A 42 8.12 -9.02 4.03
C SER A 42 8.49 -9.56 5.39
N GLU A 43 7.58 -10.31 5.99
CA GLU A 43 7.84 -11.08 7.21
C GLU A 43 8.78 -12.28 6.95
N GLU A 44 8.86 -12.73 5.69
CA GLU A 44 9.74 -13.81 5.26
C GLU A 44 10.97 -13.29 4.49
N ALA A 45 12.07 -14.03 4.57
CA ALA A 45 13.26 -13.75 3.79
C ALA A 45 12.97 -14.00 2.30
N THR A 46 12.74 -12.91 1.56
CA THR A 46 12.36 -12.95 0.14
C THR A 46 13.43 -12.27 -0.72
N GLU A 47 13.94 -12.98 -1.72
CA GLU A 47 14.81 -12.39 -2.74
C GLU A 47 13.96 -11.71 -3.82
N VAL A 48 14.20 -10.42 -4.06
CA VAL A 48 13.48 -9.64 -5.08
C VAL A 48 14.30 -9.65 -6.37
N SER A 49 13.84 -10.41 -7.37
CA SER A 49 14.53 -10.55 -8.67
C SER A 49 14.17 -9.46 -9.68
N SER A 50 13.00 -8.84 -9.56
CA SER A 50 12.52 -7.83 -10.50
C SER A 50 11.44 -6.95 -9.90
N PHE A 51 11.24 -5.76 -10.47
CA PHE A 51 10.12 -4.88 -10.16
C PHE A 51 9.57 -4.21 -11.45
N GLN A 52 8.34 -3.73 -11.39
CA GLN A 52 7.69 -3.00 -12.47
C GLN A 52 7.18 -1.65 -11.96
N LEU A 53 7.23 -0.63 -12.81
CA LEU A 53 6.60 0.65 -12.58
C LEU A 53 5.33 0.70 -13.42
N VAL A 54 4.16 0.79 -12.79
CA VAL A 54 2.88 0.75 -13.51
C VAL A 54 2.23 2.13 -13.48
N ASP A 55 1.85 2.64 -14.64
CA ASP A 55 1.02 3.83 -14.76
C ASP A 55 -0.41 3.52 -14.26
N VAL A 56 -0.88 4.26 -13.26
CA VAL A 56 -2.15 3.96 -12.58
C VAL A 56 -3.38 4.18 -13.46
N PHE A 57 -3.29 5.05 -14.47
CA PHE A 57 -4.45 5.40 -15.30
C PHE A 57 -4.58 4.50 -16.53
N THR A 58 -3.47 3.98 -17.03
CA THR A 58 -3.41 3.16 -18.25
C THR A 58 -3.08 1.70 -17.99
N GLY A 59 -2.56 1.36 -16.81
CA GLY A 59 -2.14 0.01 -16.44
C GLY A 59 -0.89 -0.49 -17.16
N LYS A 60 -0.18 0.38 -17.89
CA LYS A 60 1.03 0.02 -18.64
C LYS A 60 2.25 0.01 -17.72
N VAL A 61 3.16 -0.93 -17.98
CA VAL A 61 4.52 -0.98 -17.41
C VAL A 61 5.45 -0.06 -18.20
#